data_AF-A0AB32W245-F1
#
_entry.id   AF-A0AB32W245-F1
#
_cell.length_a   1.000
_cell.length_b   1.000
_cell.length_c   1.000
_cell.angle_alpha   90.00
_cell.angle_beta   90.00
_cell.angle_gamma   90.00
#
_symmetry.space_group_name_H-M   'P 1'
#
loop_
_entity.id
_entity.type
_entity.pdbx_description
1 polymer ?
#
loop_
_entity_poly.entity_id
_entity_poly.type
_entity_poly.pdbx_seq_one_letter_code
_entity_poly.pdbx_strand_id
1 'polypeptide(L)'
;MKNPGKTQQKTMLSSNRVLTLTLEFSPSLKFSAKTHIEFRPRSLHGSIMNSASRSSPREAQVNDTACRDSITLEEWQGWACVSPVPAMVNEVIHDLKLLENNIDAHMVFGGNGGKLQGDFKIQEDKKHRAKYQALGDSDKKFQFFSARQIACRLLGSRGYLCQKCWLPMEDCMCSKVKPCSLWHGIKFWLYMHPKDFLRQNNTGKLLWQVFGVQAATLCLYGISEDEEIMWNAFKDAGKGKVWCLYPNQNIVPKSVQDAFSCQSSADLECTHSLTNRYRPLNFVLIDGTWSNSAAMFRRLKEQAKLLWGEEDLPCISLAAGASAMHKLR
;
A
#
# COMPACT_ATOMS: atom_id res chain seq x y z
N MET A 1 51.22 -50.72 20.62
CA MET A 1 50.39 -50.08 21.65
C MET A 1 50.21 -48.60 21.31
N LYS A 2 48.95 -48.15 21.21
CA LYS A 2 48.40 -46.79 21.32
C LYS A 2 49.16 -45.57 20.74
N ASN A 3 48.57 -44.97 19.71
CA ASN A 3 48.35 -43.51 19.58
C ASN A 3 47.24 -43.05 20.57
N PRO A 4 46.86 -41.76 20.77
CA PRO A 4 47.42 -40.46 20.34
C PRO A 4 47.31 -39.32 21.41
N GLY A 5 47.62 -38.05 21.07
CA GLY A 5 46.90 -36.90 21.67
C GLY A 5 47.53 -35.49 21.64
N LYS A 6 46.81 -34.54 21.00
CA LYS A 6 46.84 -33.05 21.08
C LYS A 6 47.89 -32.35 20.20
N THR A 7 47.57 -31.85 19.00
CA THR A 7 46.66 -30.74 18.59
C THR A 7 47.05 -29.38 19.20
N GLN A 8 47.85 -28.60 18.46
CA GLN A 8 47.93 -27.14 18.60
C GLN A 8 47.36 -26.49 17.33
N GLN A 9 46.40 -25.60 17.57
CA GLN A 9 45.68 -24.78 16.62
C GLN A 9 46.61 -23.65 16.11
N LYS A 10 46.85 -23.59 14.79
CA LYS A 10 47.45 -22.42 14.13
C LYS A 10 46.35 -21.41 13.80
N THR A 11 46.39 -20.26 14.47
CA THR A 11 45.63 -19.07 14.11
C THR A 11 46.33 -18.41 12.92
N MET A 12 45.69 -18.41 11.74
CA MET A 12 46.10 -17.59 10.61
C MET A 12 45.08 -16.46 10.43
N LEU A 13 45.52 -15.23 10.71
CA LEU A 13 44.82 -14.01 10.29
C LEU A 13 44.81 -13.96 8.76
N SER A 14 43.64 -13.83 8.14
CA SER A 14 43.54 -13.36 6.76
C SER A 14 42.86 -11.99 6.72
N SER A 15 43.48 -11.13 5.92
CA SER A 15 43.31 -9.68 5.86
C SER A 15 42.06 -9.32 5.05
N ASN A 16 41.13 -8.60 5.67
CA ASN A 16 40.00 -7.97 4.98
C ASN A 16 40.52 -6.73 4.23
N ARG A 17 40.66 -6.82 2.90
CA ARG A 17 40.79 -5.64 2.04
C ARG A 17 39.41 -5.05 1.79
N VAL A 18 39.14 -3.95 2.48
CA VAL A 18 38.03 -3.03 2.21
C VAL A 18 38.33 -2.30 0.90
N LEU A 19 37.56 -2.57 -0.15
CA LEU A 19 37.53 -1.74 -1.36
C LEU A 19 36.55 -0.58 -1.10
N THR A 20 37.10 0.58 -0.79
CA THR A 20 36.38 1.84 -0.71
C THR A 20 36.17 2.36 -2.13
N LEU A 21 34.93 2.36 -2.62
CA LEU A 21 34.56 3.07 -3.84
C LEU A 21 33.95 4.42 -3.45
N THR A 22 34.75 5.47 -3.60
CA THR A 22 34.33 6.86 -3.55
C THR A 22 33.58 7.19 -4.85
N LEU A 23 32.29 7.48 -4.75
CA LEU A 23 31.54 8.18 -5.80
C LEU A 23 31.62 9.68 -5.50
N GLU A 24 32.43 10.41 -6.27
CA GLU A 24 32.45 11.87 -6.25
C GLU A 24 31.19 12.41 -6.94
N PHE A 25 30.36 13.14 -6.20
CA PHE A 25 29.32 14.01 -6.75
C PHE A 25 29.77 15.47 -6.63
N SER A 26 29.57 16.25 -7.70
CA SER A 26 29.93 17.66 -7.77
C SER A 26 29.27 18.50 -6.65
N PRO A 27 29.96 19.52 -6.10
CA PRO A 27 29.54 20.19 -4.88
C PRO A 27 28.60 21.37 -5.18
N SER A 28 27.29 21.16 -5.15
CA SER A 28 26.35 22.28 -5.00
C SER A 28 25.04 21.85 -4.35
N LEU A 29 25.09 21.60 -3.03
CA LEU A 29 23.95 21.69 -2.11
C LEU A 29 24.51 21.65 -0.68
N LYS A 30 24.87 22.82 -0.15
CA LYS A 30 25.34 22.98 1.23
C LYS A 30 24.14 22.79 2.17
N PHE A 31 24.03 21.62 2.80
CA PHE A 31 23.17 21.44 3.96
C PHE A 31 23.79 22.17 5.16
N SER A 32 23.11 23.21 5.63
CA SER A 32 23.45 23.89 6.88
C SER A 32 23.11 22.97 8.05
N ALA A 33 24.13 22.41 8.68
CA ALA A 33 24.01 21.75 9.97
C ALA A 33 24.08 22.82 11.07
N LYS A 34 22.96 23.10 11.74
CA LYS A 34 22.85 23.59 13.14
C LYS A 34 21.41 23.97 13.47
N THR A 35 20.74 23.13 14.26
CA THR A 35 19.86 23.59 15.35
C THR A 35 19.97 22.59 16.48
N HIS A 36 20.69 22.99 17.52
CA HIS A 36 20.82 22.29 18.80
C HIS A 36 19.46 22.35 19.49
N ILE A 37 18.82 21.21 19.76
CA ILE A 37 17.64 21.14 20.63
C ILE A 37 18.17 20.79 22.02
N GLU A 38 18.13 21.75 22.94
CA GLU A 38 18.41 21.52 24.36
C GLU A 38 17.37 20.58 24.97
N PHE A 39 17.82 19.40 25.41
CA PHE A 39 17.04 18.53 26.27
C PHE A 39 17.23 18.95 27.73
N ARG A 40 16.17 19.46 28.38
CA ARG A 40 16.10 19.53 29.85
C ARG A 40 15.74 18.13 30.40
N PRO A 41 16.47 17.58 31.36
CA PRO A 41 16.08 16.32 31.99
C PRO A 41 14.96 16.60 33.00
N ARG A 42 13.77 16.03 32.77
CA ARG A 42 12.71 15.95 33.78
C ARG A 42 12.74 14.55 34.40
N SER A 43 12.63 14.55 35.73
CA SER A 43 12.75 13.45 36.68
C SER A 43 12.05 12.15 36.30
N LEU A 44 12.70 11.04 36.62
CA LEU A 44 12.15 9.68 36.68
C LEU A 44 10.94 9.62 37.62
N HIS A 45 9.73 9.67 37.04
CA HIS A 45 8.55 8.92 37.49
C HIS A 45 7.44 9.14 36.47
N GLY A 46 7.12 8.11 35.69
CA GLY A 46 6.03 8.17 34.73
C GLY A 46 5.83 6.82 34.07
N SER A 47 4.70 6.19 34.40
CA SER A 47 4.24 4.89 33.95
C SER A 47 4.47 4.66 32.45
N ILE A 48 4.84 3.42 32.10
CA ILE A 48 4.86 2.89 30.73
C ILE A 48 3.46 3.12 30.12
N MET A 49 3.31 4.18 29.32
CA MET A 49 2.11 4.42 28.54
C MET A 49 2.20 3.59 27.26
N ASN A 50 1.55 2.44 27.26
CA ASN A 50 1.08 1.81 26.03
C ASN A 50 0.04 2.75 25.39
N SER A 51 0.48 3.63 24.48
CA SER A 51 -0.41 4.43 23.63
C SER A 51 -0.96 3.60 22.47
N ALA A 52 -1.62 2.50 22.80
CA ALA A 52 -2.66 1.93 21.95
C ALA A 52 -3.98 2.52 22.44
N SER A 53 -4.22 3.80 22.14
CA SER A 53 -5.48 4.47 22.41
C SER A 53 -6.58 3.67 21.72
N ARG A 54 -7.32 2.86 22.48
CA ARG A 54 -8.51 2.19 21.99
C ARG A 54 -9.49 3.30 21.61
N SER A 55 -9.72 3.50 20.32
CA SER A 55 -10.81 4.39 19.89
C SER A 55 -12.09 3.89 20.53
N SER A 56 -12.81 4.77 21.23
CA SER A 56 -14.14 4.48 21.73
C SER A 56 -15.01 3.91 20.60
N PRO A 57 -15.98 3.03 20.90
CA PRO A 57 -17.02 2.68 19.93
C PRO A 57 -17.71 3.95 19.44
N ARG A 58 -18.00 4.02 18.14
CA ARG A 58 -18.58 5.18 17.48
C ARG A 58 -19.77 4.76 16.66
N GLU A 59 -20.85 5.50 16.85
CA GLU A 59 -21.98 5.48 15.94
C GLU A 59 -21.61 6.25 14.67
N ALA A 60 -22.02 5.74 13.51
CA ALA A 60 -21.92 6.50 12.28
C ALA A 60 -22.83 7.74 12.40
N GLN A 61 -22.25 8.95 12.52
CA GLN A 61 -23.03 10.15 12.82
C GLN A 61 -24.15 10.40 11.78
N VAL A 62 -25.36 10.63 12.30
CA VAL A 62 -26.61 10.87 11.57
C VAL A 62 -26.94 12.35 11.57
N ASN A 63 -26.38 13.13 10.65
CA ASN A 63 -26.86 14.45 10.25
C ASN A 63 -26.46 14.65 8.78
N ASP A 64 -27.39 14.38 7.85
CA ASP A 64 -27.76 15.22 6.69
C ASP A 64 -28.55 14.37 5.66
N THR A 65 -29.65 14.92 5.15
CA THR A 65 -30.84 14.15 4.71
C THR A 65 -30.96 13.94 3.19
N ALA A 66 -29.93 14.20 2.38
CA ALA A 66 -30.11 14.23 0.92
C ALA A 66 -29.19 13.32 0.07
N CYS A 67 -28.15 12.68 0.62
CA CYS A 67 -27.23 11.86 -0.19
C CYS A 67 -26.54 10.73 0.62
N ARG A 68 -27.31 9.92 1.36
CA ARG A 68 -26.77 9.04 2.42
C ARG A 68 -26.64 7.55 2.09
N ASP A 69 -27.29 7.07 1.03
CA ASP A 69 -27.43 5.61 0.77
C ASP A 69 -26.34 5.03 -0.13
N SER A 70 -25.46 5.87 -0.65
CA SER A 70 -24.34 5.47 -1.53
C SER A 70 -23.12 6.35 -1.30
N ILE A 71 -21.98 5.95 -1.87
CA ILE A 71 -20.76 6.77 -1.92
C ILE A 71 -20.82 7.59 -3.21
N THR A 72 -20.71 8.91 -3.09
CA THR A 72 -20.61 9.78 -4.27
C THR A 72 -19.24 9.62 -4.92
N LEU A 73 -19.13 9.93 -6.22
CA LEU A 73 -17.85 9.91 -6.91
C LEU A 73 -16.83 10.87 -6.26
N GLU A 74 -17.30 12.05 -5.83
CA GLU A 74 -16.46 13.04 -5.14
C GLU A 74 -15.93 12.49 -3.80
N GLU A 75 -16.78 11.82 -3.01
CA GLU A 75 -16.34 11.19 -1.77
C GLU A 75 -15.30 10.10 -2.04
N TRP A 76 -15.57 9.22 -3.01
CA TRP A 76 -14.66 8.14 -3.40
C TRP A 76 -13.30 8.67 -3.84
N GLN A 77 -13.29 9.68 -4.71
CA GLN A 77 -12.07 10.31 -5.20
C GLN A 77 -11.33 11.09 -4.10
N GLY A 78 -12.07 11.61 -3.11
CA GLY A 78 -11.49 12.20 -1.91
C GLY A 78 -10.53 11.26 -1.17
N TRP A 79 -10.81 9.95 -1.18
CA TRP A 79 -9.98 8.91 -0.55
C TRP A 79 -8.74 8.49 -1.37
N ALA A 80 -8.34 9.31 -2.35
CA ALA A 80 -7.24 9.08 -3.29
C ALA A 80 -7.49 8.00 -4.36
N CYS A 81 -8.72 7.54 -4.51
CA CYS A 81 -9.13 6.67 -5.61
C CYS A 81 -9.29 7.48 -6.91
N VAL A 82 -8.94 6.90 -8.06
CA VAL A 82 -9.13 7.54 -9.37
C VAL A 82 -10.19 6.84 -10.24
N SER A 83 -10.65 5.67 -9.79
CA SER A 83 -11.68 4.87 -10.42
C SER A 83 -13.08 5.48 -10.25
N PRO A 84 -14.06 5.04 -11.06
CA PRO A 84 -15.46 5.19 -10.67
C PRO A 84 -15.72 4.47 -9.34
N VAL A 85 -16.80 4.84 -8.65
CA VAL A 85 -17.18 4.17 -7.41
C VAL A 85 -17.49 2.69 -7.71
N PRO A 86 -16.81 1.72 -7.06
CA PRO A 86 -17.00 0.32 -7.40
C PRO A 86 -18.43 -0.14 -7.15
N ALA A 87 -19.05 -0.78 -8.14
CA ALA A 87 -20.47 -1.13 -8.09
C ALA A 87 -20.77 -2.04 -6.90
N MET A 88 -19.90 -3.02 -6.65
CA MET A 88 -20.04 -3.97 -5.56
C MET A 88 -19.84 -3.33 -4.17
N VAL A 89 -19.01 -2.28 -4.06
CA VAL A 89 -18.86 -1.52 -2.81
C VAL A 89 -20.16 -0.79 -2.48
N ASN A 90 -20.77 -0.12 -3.47
CA ASN A 90 -22.07 0.53 -3.30
C ASN A 90 -23.18 -0.46 -2.98
N GLU A 91 -23.21 -1.61 -3.63
CA GLU A 91 -24.17 -2.69 -3.32
C GLU A 91 -24.06 -3.14 -1.86
N VAL A 92 -22.83 -3.36 -1.36
CA VAL A 92 -22.62 -3.74 0.03
C VAL A 92 -23.03 -2.64 1.00
N ILE A 93 -22.74 -1.36 0.69
CA ILE A 93 -23.16 -0.23 1.53
C ILE A 93 -24.69 -0.16 1.60
N HIS A 94 -25.37 -0.31 0.47
CA HIS A 94 -26.82 -0.35 0.41
C HIS A 94 -27.38 -1.53 1.23
N ASP A 95 -26.79 -2.72 1.10
CA ASP A 95 -27.15 -3.92 1.85
C ASP A 95 -27.02 -3.74 3.38
N LEU A 96 -25.99 -3.03 3.83
CA LEU A 96 -25.74 -2.70 5.23
C LEU A 96 -26.77 -1.69 5.76
N LYS A 97 -27.10 -0.67 4.95
CA LYS A 97 -28.11 0.34 5.30
C LYS A 97 -29.52 -0.24 5.35
N LEU A 98 -29.87 -1.12 4.42
CA LEU A 98 -31.13 -1.87 4.48
C LEU A 98 -31.20 -2.74 5.73
N LEU A 99 -30.09 -3.37 6.13
CA LEU A 99 -30.05 -4.15 7.36
C LEU A 99 -30.29 -3.27 8.59
N GLU A 100 -29.67 -2.08 8.66
CA GLU A 100 -29.86 -1.08 9.73
C GLU A 100 -31.34 -0.73 9.91
N ASN A 101 -32.04 -0.47 8.80
CA ASN A 101 -33.48 -0.18 8.81
C ASN A 101 -34.33 -1.40 9.22
N ASN A 102 -33.94 -2.62 8.82
CA ASN A 102 -34.72 -3.84 9.09
C ASN A 102 -34.63 -4.31 10.54
N ILE A 103 -33.51 -4.07 11.21
CA ILE A 103 -33.28 -4.54 12.58
C ILE A 103 -33.41 -3.42 13.63
N ASP A 104 -33.70 -2.20 13.19
CA ASP A 104 -33.80 -0.99 14.02
C ASP A 104 -32.61 -0.83 14.99
N ALA A 105 -31.40 -1.12 14.49
CA ALA A 105 -30.17 -1.02 15.26
C ALA A 105 -29.07 -0.35 14.44
N HIS A 106 -28.46 0.68 15.02
CA HIS A 106 -27.43 1.45 14.34
C HIS A 106 -26.12 0.69 14.13
N MET A 107 -25.43 1.00 13.03
CA MET A 107 -24.07 0.55 12.79
C MET A 107 -23.10 1.21 13.77
N VAL A 108 -22.55 0.41 14.69
CA VAL A 108 -21.49 0.83 15.61
C VAL A 108 -20.16 0.27 15.15
N PHE A 109 -19.17 1.14 14.95
CA PHE A 109 -17.81 0.78 14.60
C PHE A 109 -16.88 1.00 15.80
N GLY A 110 -15.99 0.04 16.07
CA GLY A 110 -15.08 0.15 17.21
C GLY A 110 -14.05 -0.98 17.30
N GLY A 111 -13.28 -0.96 18.38
CA GLY A 111 -12.24 -1.94 18.67
C GLY A 111 -11.02 -1.87 17.74
N ASN A 112 -10.13 -2.87 17.85
CA ASN A 112 -8.91 -2.91 17.04
C ASN A 112 -9.25 -2.98 15.54
N GLY A 113 -8.94 -1.88 14.85
CA GLY A 113 -9.18 -1.73 13.42
C GLY A 113 -10.63 -1.41 13.06
N GLY A 114 -11.40 -0.73 13.91
CA GLY A 114 -12.65 -0.06 13.55
C GLY A 114 -13.68 -0.97 12.87
N LYS A 115 -13.91 -2.15 13.44
CA LYS A 115 -14.83 -3.15 12.88
C LYS A 115 -16.25 -2.91 13.39
N LEU A 116 -17.25 -3.41 12.68
CA LEU A 116 -18.63 -3.50 13.18
C LEU A 116 -18.66 -4.21 14.54
N GLN A 117 -19.50 -3.74 15.45
CA GLN A 117 -19.67 -4.25 16.81
C GLN A 117 -21.15 -4.55 17.12
N GLY A 118 -21.40 -5.19 18.26
CA GLY A 118 -22.74 -5.42 18.79
C GLY A 118 -23.59 -6.41 17.98
N ASP A 119 -24.90 -6.38 18.22
CA ASP A 119 -25.86 -7.31 17.61
C ASP A 119 -25.98 -7.11 16.09
N PHE A 120 -25.81 -5.87 15.62
CA PHE A 120 -25.74 -5.56 14.20
C PHE A 120 -24.69 -6.42 13.49
N LYS A 121 -23.48 -6.52 14.07
CA LYS A 121 -22.38 -7.34 13.54
C LYS A 121 -22.78 -8.80 13.41
N ILE A 122 -23.52 -9.35 14.37
CA ILE A 122 -23.93 -10.76 14.36
C ILE A 122 -24.89 -11.03 13.19
N GLN A 123 -25.88 -10.15 13.01
CA GLN A 123 -26.84 -10.25 11.90
C GLN A 123 -26.17 -10.05 10.55
N GLU A 124 -25.29 -9.06 10.44
CA GLU A 124 -24.52 -8.77 9.24
C GLU A 124 -23.61 -9.95 8.88
N ASP A 125 -22.87 -10.52 9.83
CA ASP A 125 -22.01 -11.68 9.58
C ASP A 125 -22.82 -12.91 9.12
N LYS A 126 -24.06 -13.09 9.62
CA LYS A 126 -24.97 -14.14 9.15
C LYS A 126 -25.40 -13.92 7.70
N LYS A 127 -25.83 -12.70 7.34
CA LYS A 127 -26.21 -12.32 5.97
C LYS A 127 -25.00 -12.43 5.02
N HIS A 128 -23.83 -11.95 5.44
CA HIS A 128 -22.59 -12.05 4.69
C HIS A 128 -22.21 -13.50 4.40
N ARG A 129 -22.24 -14.40 5.41
CA ARG A 129 -21.93 -15.82 5.20
C ARG A 129 -22.89 -16.47 4.20
N ALA A 130 -24.18 -16.17 4.29
CA ALA A 130 -25.18 -16.68 3.35
C ALA A 130 -24.92 -16.18 1.91
N LYS A 131 -24.69 -14.87 1.73
CA LYS A 131 -24.34 -14.29 0.42
C LYS A 131 -23.05 -14.87 -0.14
N TYR A 132 -22.01 -14.99 0.68
CA TYR A 132 -20.72 -15.58 0.29
C TYR A 132 -20.87 -17.04 -0.15
N GLN A 133 -21.74 -17.82 0.51
CA GLN A 133 -22.03 -19.21 0.11
C GLN A 133 -22.83 -19.30 -1.19
N ALA A 134 -23.75 -18.37 -1.42
CA ALA A 134 -24.56 -18.31 -2.63
C ALA A 134 -23.77 -17.91 -3.89
N LEU A 135 -22.65 -17.20 -3.74
CA LEU A 135 -21.73 -16.93 -4.84
C LEU A 135 -21.10 -18.25 -5.30
N GLY A 136 -21.23 -18.62 -6.58
CA GLY A 136 -20.62 -19.83 -7.13
C GLY A 136 -19.17 -19.64 -7.59
N ASP A 137 -18.82 -18.40 -7.96
CA ASP A 137 -17.55 -18.04 -8.58
C ASP A 137 -16.51 -17.57 -7.54
N SER A 138 -15.28 -18.09 -7.62
CA SER A 138 -14.21 -17.79 -6.67
C SER A 138 -13.71 -16.34 -6.75
N ASP A 139 -13.69 -15.75 -7.95
CA ASP A 139 -13.29 -14.36 -8.14
C ASP A 139 -14.40 -13.42 -7.62
N LYS A 140 -15.68 -13.71 -7.89
CA LYS A 140 -16.80 -12.96 -7.30
C LYS A 140 -16.82 -13.04 -5.77
N LYS A 141 -16.50 -14.19 -5.18
CA LYS A 141 -16.35 -14.32 -3.72
C LYS A 141 -15.25 -13.41 -3.19
N PHE A 142 -14.12 -13.39 -3.89
CA PHE A 142 -12.98 -12.56 -3.53
C PHE A 142 -13.31 -11.07 -3.65
N GLN A 143 -13.90 -10.64 -4.76
CA GLN A 143 -14.36 -9.27 -4.96
C GLN A 143 -15.36 -8.85 -3.89
N PHE A 144 -16.32 -9.72 -3.57
CA PHE A 144 -17.32 -9.45 -2.52
C PHE A 144 -16.68 -9.30 -1.14
N PHE A 145 -15.70 -10.14 -0.82
CA PHE A 145 -14.92 -9.99 0.40
C PHE A 145 -14.20 -8.63 0.45
N SER A 146 -13.50 -8.25 -0.62
CA SER A 146 -12.79 -6.97 -0.71
C SER A 146 -13.74 -5.78 -0.60
N ALA A 147 -14.84 -5.80 -1.35
CA ALA A 147 -15.88 -4.78 -1.33
C ALA A 147 -16.47 -4.60 0.07
N ARG A 148 -16.74 -5.69 0.80
CA ARG A 148 -17.21 -5.61 2.19
C ARG A 148 -16.21 -4.96 3.12
N GLN A 149 -14.93 -5.31 3.03
CA GLN A 149 -13.90 -4.68 3.86
C GLN A 149 -13.87 -3.16 3.62
N ILE A 150 -13.91 -2.74 2.35
CA ILE A 150 -13.89 -1.32 1.95
C ILE A 150 -15.16 -0.60 2.39
N ALA A 151 -16.34 -1.18 2.16
CA ALA A 151 -17.62 -0.63 2.60
C ALA A 151 -17.66 -0.35 4.11
N CYS A 152 -17.26 -1.33 4.93
CA CYS A 152 -17.18 -1.17 6.37
C CYS A 152 -16.19 -0.06 6.77
N ARG A 153 -15.05 0.05 6.07
CA ARG A 153 -14.05 1.09 6.31
C ARG A 153 -14.57 2.48 6.01
N LEU A 154 -15.24 2.66 4.87
CA LEU A 154 -15.83 3.94 4.46
C LEU A 154 -16.89 4.38 5.48
N LEU A 155 -17.85 3.51 5.79
CA LEU A 155 -18.93 3.80 6.72
C LEU A 155 -18.40 4.13 8.13
N GLY A 156 -17.39 3.40 8.62
CA GLY A 156 -16.79 3.67 9.93
C GLY A 156 -15.85 4.88 9.98
N SER A 157 -15.47 5.45 8.83
CA SER A 157 -14.49 6.56 8.74
C SER A 157 -15.12 7.90 8.36
N ARG A 158 -16.34 7.87 7.78
CA ARG A 158 -17.10 9.06 7.38
C ARG A 158 -17.23 10.06 8.52
N GLY A 159 -16.98 11.34 8.21
CA GLY A 159 -17.10 12.46 9.16
C GLY A 159 -15.98 12.58 10.20
N TYR A 160 -15.02 11.63 10.26
CA TYR A 160 -13.96 11.63 11.27
C TYR A 160 -12.54 11.67 10.70
N LEU A 161 -12.28 10.95 9.60
CA LEU A 161 -10.95 10.94 8.98
C LEU A 161 -10.82 12.04 7.93
N CYS A 162 -9.64 12.64 7.86
CA CYS A 162 -9.23 13.41 6.71
C CYS A 162 -9.14 12.50 5.48
N GLN A 163 -9.83 12.87 4.39
CA GLN A 163 -9.87 12.07 3.16
C GLN A 163 -8.50 11.88 2.49
N LYS A 164 -7.58 12.84 2.68
CA LYS A 164 -6.24 12.79 2.10
C LYS A 164 -5.23 11.99 2.92
N CYS A 165 -5.13 12.24 4.23
CA CYS A 165 -4.12 11.62 5.09
C CYS A 165 -4.65 10.47 5.95
N TRP A 166 -5.95 10.20 5.94
CA TRP A 166 -6.62 9.14 6.72
C TRP A 166 -6.37 9.22 8.24
N LEU A 167 -5.85 10.34 8.73
CA LEU A 167 -5.75 10.63 10.15
C LEU A 167 -7.06 11.27 10.64
N PRO A 168 -7.35 11.20 11.95
CA PRO A 168 -8.40 12.00 12.56
C PRO A 168 -8.30 13.47 12.11
N MET A 169 -9.43 14.14 11.88
CA MET A 169 -9.43 15.54 11.44
C MET A 169 -8.62 16.46 12.38
N GLU A 170 -8.66 16.17 13.68
CA GLU A 170 -7.89 16.85 14.73
C GLU A 170 -6.36 16.66 14.60
N ASP A 171 -5.93 15.52 14.05
CA ASP A 171 -4.52 15.16 13.85
C ASP A 171 -4.08 15.28 12.39
N CYS A 172 -4.86 15.98 11.56
CA CYS A 172 -4.60 16.10 10.13
C CYS A 172 -3.18 16.64 9.88
N MET A 173 -2.40 15.91 9.08
CA MET A 173 -1.01 16.29 8.76
C MET A 173 -0.83 16.80 7.33
N CYS A 174 -1.91 16.97 6.56
CA CYS A 174 -1.82 17.35 5.14
C CYS A 174 -1.04 18.65 4.89
N SER A 175 -1.16 19.64 5.77
CA SER A 175 -0.42 20.90 5.67
C SER A 175 1.08 20.76 5.95
N LYS A 176 1.49 19.66 6.59
CA LYS A 176 2.90 19.38 6.95
C LYS A 176 3.63 18.58 5.88
N VAL A 177 2.90 17.91 5.00
CA VAL A 177 3.49 17.13 3.91
C VAL A 177 3.78 18.06 2.74
N LYS A 178 5.05 18.17 2.37
CA LYS A 178 5.46 18.97 1.21
C LYS A 178 5.24 18.15 -0.06
N PRO A 179 4.45 18.63 -1.02
CA PRO A 179 4.31 17.98 -2.31
C PRO A 179 5.64 18.05 -3.08
N CYS A 180 5.87 17.06 -3.94
CA CYS A 180 7.02 16.98 -4.82
C CYS A 180 6.58 16.39 -6.16
N SER A 181 7.15 16.87 -7.27
CA SER A 181 6.88 16.30 -8.58
C SER A 181 7.71 15.04 -8.78
N LEU A 182 7.04 13.94 -9.14
CA LEU A 182 7.72 12.75 -9.63
C LEU A 182 8.13 12.95 -11.09
N TRP A 183 9.26 12.38 -11.52
CA TRP A 183 9.64 12.38 -12.93
C TRP A 183 8.54 11.73 -13.77
N HIS A 184 8.11 12.41 -14.84
CA HIS A 184 6.95 12.02 -15.66
C HIS A 184 7.09 10.64 -16.33
N GLY A 185 8.32 10.11 -16.41
CA GLY A 185 8.58 8.77 -16.92
C GLY A 185 8.36 7.65 -15.90
N ILE A 186 7.92 7.95 -14.67
CA ILE A 186 7.61 6.96 -13.62
C ILE A 186 6.16 7.10 -13.17
N LYS A 187 5.51 5.96 -12.95
CA LYS A 187 4.22 5.86 -12.28
C LYS A 187 4.29 4.79 -11.19
N PHE A 188 3.88 5.15 -9.98
CA PHE A 188 3.68 4.21 -8.89
C PHE A 188 2.25 3.70 -8.87
N TRP A 189 2.10 2.41 -8.65
CA TRP A 189 0.84 1.74 -8.36
C TRP A 189 0.93 1.18 -6.96
N LEU A 190 0.22 1.79 -6.01
CA LEU A 190 0.11 1.22 -4.68
C LEU A 190 -0.99 0.17 -4.70
N TYR A 191 -0.59 -1.08 -4.89
CA TYR A 191 -1.50 -2.21 -4.90
C TYR A 191 -1.77 -2.63 -3.46
N MET A 192 -2.89 -2.15 -2.90
CA MET A 192 -3.18 -2.18 -1.47
C MET A 192 -4.19 -3.27 -1.13
N HIS A 193 -3.92 -3.99 -0.04
CA HIS A 193 -4.87 -4.95 0.50
C HIS A 193 -6.09 -4.23 1.13
N PRO A 194 -7.34 -4.67 0.92
CA PRO A 194 -8.54 -3.96 1.36
C PRO A 194 -8.67 -3.81 2.89
N LYS A 195 -7.98 -4.65 3.68
CA LYS A 195 -7.92 -4.49 5.15
C LYS A 195 -7.07 -3.29 5.59
N ASP A 196 -6.17 -2.82 4.74
CA ASP A 196 -5.24 -1.73 5.01
C ASP A 196 -5.73 -0.38 4.46
N PHE A 197 -6.76 -0.40 3.61
CA PHE A 197 -7.50 0.78 3.19
C PHE A 197 -8.05 1.55 4.40
N LEU A 198 -7.85 2.87 4.41
CA LEU A 198 -8.18 3.81 5.48
C LEU A 198 -7.52 3.50 6.84
N ARG A 199 -6.44 2.70 6.88
CA ARG A 199 -5.66 2.56 8.11
C ARG A 199 -4.72 3.74 8.32
N GLN A 200 -4.81 4.31 9.52
CA GLN A 200 -3.99 5.45 9.96
C GLN A 200 -2.50 5.16 9.95
N ASN A 201 -2.07 3.94 10.25
CA ASN A 201 -0.66 3.55 10.30
C ASN A 201 -0.08 3.12 8.93
N ASN A 202 -0.90 3.07 7.88
CA ASN A 202 -0.43 2.69 6.54
C ASN A 202 0.49 3.79 5.98
N THR A 203 1.76 3.51 5.68
CA THR A 203 2.68 4.54 5.17
C THR A 203 2.68 4.68 3.65
N GLY A 204 2.10 3.72 2.92
CA GLY A 204 1.99 3.75 1.46
C GLY A 204 1.24 4.98 0.94
N LYS A 205 0.27 5.48 1.72
CA LYS A 205 -0.47 6.71 1.40
C LYS A 205 0.39 7.96 1.25
N LEU A 206 1.59 7.99 1.84
CA LEU A 206 2.52 9.10 1.67
C LEU A 206 2.90 9.31 0.20
N LEU A 207 2.87 8.27 -0.63
CA LEU A 207 3.23 8.38 -2.04
C LEU A 207 2.30 9.32 -2.80
N TRP A 208 0.98 9.18 -2.69
CA TRP A 208 0.06 10.11 -3.35
C TRP A 208 -0.07 11.44 -2.62
N GLN A 209 0.21 11.50 -1.31
CA GLN A 209 0.26 12.77 -0.60
C GLN A 209 1.46 13.63 -1.05
N VAL A 210 2.58 13.00 -1.40
CA VAL A 210 3.79 13.69 -1.88
C VAL A 210 3.72 13.92 -3.39
N PHE A 211 3.43 12.89 -4.18
CA PHE A 211 3.52 12.94 -5.65
C PHE A 211 2.20 13.22 -6.37
N GLY A 212 1.07 13.16 -5.66
CA GLY A 212 -0.26 13.25 -6.23
C GLY A 212 -0.79 11.92 -6.78
N VAL A 213 -2.12 11.81 -6.84
CA VAL A 213 -2.84 10.57 -7.23
C VAL A 213 -2.60 10.12 -8.68
N GLN A 214 -2.16 11.05 -9.54
CA GLN A 214 -1.83 10.78 -10.94
C GLN A 214 -0.48 10.06 -11.07
N ALA A 215 0.50 10.44 -10.24
CA ALA A 215 1.85 9.86 -10.24
C ALA A 215 1.94 8.62 -9.35
N ALA A 216 1.19 8.59 -8.25
CA ALA A 216 1.06 7.44 -7.35
C ALA A 216 -0.42 7.06 -7.22
N THR A 217 -0.85 6.09 -7.99
CA THR A 217 -2.25 5.68 -8.08
C THR A 217 -2.54 4.53 -7.11
N LEU A 218 -3.58 4.68 -6.29
CA LEU A 218 -4.09 3.61 -5.45
C LEU A 218 -4.82 2.57 -6.32
N CYS A 219 -4.54 1.29 -6.09
CA CYS A 219 -5.26 0.17 -6.68
C CYS A 219 -5.63 -0.82 -5.57
N LEU A 220 -6.92 -1.01 -5.32
CA LEU A 220 -7.39 -1.88 -4.24
C LEU A 220 -7.51 -3.34 -4.71
N TYR A 221 -6.85 -4.24 -4.00
CA TYR A 221 -6.84 -5.67 -4.27
C TYR A 221 -8.25 -6.28 -4.24
N GLY A 222 -8.69 -6.83 -5.37
CA GLY A 222 -10.03 -7.41 -5.53
C GLY A 222 -11.13 -6.41 -5.82
N ILE A 223 -10.79 -5.17 -6.21
CA ILE A 223 -11.74 -4.25 -6.82
C ILE A 223 -11.46 -4.23 -8.32
N SER A 224 -12.43 -4.74 -9.10
CA SER A 224 -12.30 -4.91 -10.56
C SER A 224 -11.97 -3.61 -11.28
N GLU A 225 -12.62 -2.52 -10.91
CA GLU A 225 -12.51 -1.20 -11.52
C GLU A 225 -11.10 -0.63 -11.35
N ASP A 226 -10.51 -0.82 -10.17
CA ASP A 226 -9.14 -0.39 -9.86
C ASP A 226 -8.11 -1.26 -10.60
N GLU A 227 -8.29 -2.59 -10.56
CA GLU A 227 -7.39 -3.52 -11.20
C GLU A 227 -7.42 -3.38 -12.73
N GLU A 228 -8.59 -3.14 -13.33
CA GLU A 228 -8.73 -2.90 -14.76
C GLU A 228 -7.98 -1.64 -15.20
N ILE A 229 -8.10 -0.53 -14.47
CA ILE A 229 -7.36 0.70 -14.75
C ILE A 229 -5.84 0.45 -14.70
N MET A 230 -5.38 -0.29 -13.68
CA MET A 230 -3.98 -0.65 -13.53
C MET A 230 -3.48 -1.53 -14.68
N TRP A 231 -4.20 -2.61 -15.01
CA TRP A 231 -3.82 -3.55 -16.06
C TRP A 231 -3.93 -2.96 -17.47
N ASN A 232 -4.88 -2.05 -17.71
CA ASN A 232 -4.93 -1.31 -18.97
C ASN A 232 -3.70 -0.41 -19.13
N ALA A 233 -3.25 0.25 -18.07
CA ALA A 233 -2.00 1.01 -18.10
C ALA A 233 -0.77 0.11 -18.35
N PHE A 234 -0.75 -1.10 -17.81
CA PHE A 234 0.34 -2.07 -18.04
C PHE A 234 0.34 -2.60 -19.48
N LYS A 235 -0.85 -2.90 -20.01
CA LYS A 235 -1.05 -3.32 -21.40
C LYS A 235 -0.57 -2.23 -22.37
N ASP A 236 -0.96 -0.98 -22.10
CA ASP A 236 -0.53 0.17 -22.87
C ASP A 236 0.99 0.38 -22.77
N ALA A 237 1.58 0.30 -21.58
CA ALA A 237 3.02 0.50 -21.39
C ALA A 237 3.88 -0.60 -22.03
N GLY A 238 3.40 -1.85 -22.00
CA GLY A 238 4.12 -3.05 -22.39
C GLY A 238 4.97 -3.64 -21.25
N LYS A 239 5.17 -4.97 -21.29
CA LYS A 239 5.85 -5.77 -20.25
C LYS A 239 7.19 -5.19 -19.78
N GLY A 240 8.03 -4.72 -20.71
CA GLY A 240 9.36 -4.17 -20.39
C GLY A 240 9.34 -2.91 -19.53
N LYS A 241 8.15 -2.30 -19.34
CA LYS A 241 7.94 -1.11 -18.53
C LYS A 241 7.14 -1.38 -17.26
N VAL A 242 6.98 -2.63 -16.85
CA VAL A 242 6.24 -2.99 -15.63
C VAL A 242 7.16 -3.76 -14.68
N TRP A 243 7.28 -3.23 -13.47
CA TRP A 243 8.23 -3.71 -12.45
C TRP A 243 7.51 -3.84 -11.11
N CYS A 244 7.59 -5.00 -10.48
CA CYS A 244 7.04 -5.22 -9.16
C CYS A 244 8.14 -5.05 -8.10
N LEU A 245 7.91 -4.19 -7.12
CA LEU A 245 8.78 -4.10 -5.95
C LEU A 245 8.36 -5.16 -4.94
N TYR A 246 8.97 -6.33 -5.04
CA TYR A 246 8.67 -7.45 -4.17
C TYR A 246 9.90 -8.35 -4.01
N PRO A 247 10.22 -8.84 -2.80
CA PRO A 247 11.34 -9.74 -2.59
C PRO A 247 11.01 -11.11 -3.19
N ASN A 248 11.27 -11.26 -4.48
CA ASN A 248 11.18 -12.55 -5.15
C ASN A 248 12.54 -13.25 -5.02
N GLN A 249 12.61 -14.24 -4.15
CA GLN A 249 13.84 -15.02 -3.89
C GLN A 249 14.19 -15.97 -5.05
N ASN A 250 13.29 -16.15 -6.01
CA ASN A 250 13.38 -17.22 -7.01
C ASN A 250 13.90 -16.77 -8.38
N ILE A 251 14.29 -15.49 -8.54
CA ILE A 251 14.81 -14.94 -9.80
C ILE A 251 16.08 -14.13 -9.48
N VAL A 252 17.04 -14.11 -10.40
CA VAL A 252 18.22 -13.23 -10.33
C VAL A 252 17.74 -11.82 -9.94
N PRO A 253 18.20 -11.27 -8.81
CA PRO A 253 17.68 -10.02 -8.30
C PRO A 253 17.96 -8.90 -9.31
N LYS A 254 16.89 -8.33 -9.87
CA LYS A 254 16.99 -7.13 -10.70
C LYS A 254 17.12 -5.93 -9.79
N SER A 255 18.05 -5.06 -10.11
CA SER A 255 18.30 -3.79 -9.47
C SER A 255 17.38 -2.71 -10.03
N VAL A 256 17.34 -1.55 -9.35
CA VAL A 256 16.65 -0.37 -9.89
C VAL A 256 17.30 0.08 -11.19
N GLN A 257 18.63 -0.05 -11.31
CA GLN A 257 19.38 0.30 -12.52
C GLN A 257 18.89 -0.51 -13.72
N ASP A 258 18.60 -1.80 -13.54
CA ASP A 258 18.11 -2.67 -14.63
C ASP A 258 16.79 -2.17 -15.24
N ALA A 259 15.94 -1.51 -14.43
CA ALA A 259 14.68 -0.93 -14.91
C ALA A 259 14.89 0.28 -15.84
N PHE A 260 15.99 1.02 -15.65
CA PHE A 260 16.36 2.16 -16.50
C PHE A 260 17.28 1.75 -17.65
N SER A 261 18.10 0.70 -17.49
CA SER A 261 19.00 0.19 -18.54
C SER A 261 18.27 -0.42 -19.74
N CYS A 262 17.05 -0.92 -19.56
CA CYS A 262 16.18 -1.32 -20.67
C CYS A 262 15.79 -0.15 -21.61
N GLN A 263 16.19 1.09 -21.32
CA GLN A 263 16.06 2.25 -22.21
C GLN A 263 17.28 2.50 -23.12
N SER A 264 18.26 1.58 -23.17
CA SER A 264 19.46 1.55 -24.05
C SER A 264 19.57 2.66 -25.11
N SER A 265 20.45 3.63 -24.83
CA SER A 265 21.34 4.49 -25.65
C SER A 265 21.03 4.94 -27.10
N ALA A 266 19.96 4.51 -27.75
CA ALA A 266 19.58 4.99 -29.09
C ALA A 266 18.70 6.25 -29.04
N ASP A 267 18.07 6.53 -27.89
CA ASP A 267 17.17 7.68 -27.72
C ASP A 267 17.84 8.95 -27.19
N LEU A 268 19.15 8.90 -26.92
CA LEU A 268 19.92 10.07 -26.46
C LEU A 268 20.43 10.95 -27.60
N GLU A 269 20.35 10.48 -28.85
CA GLU A 269 20.65 11.27 -30.05
C GLU A 269 19.51 11.17 -31.07
N CYS A 270 18.31 11.61 -30.72
CA CYS A 270 17.35 12.05 -31.75
C CYS A 270 16.35 13.03 -31.16
N THR A 271 16.62 14.30 -31.42
CA THR A 271 15.66 15.33 -31.84
C THR A 271 14.25 15.22 -31.28
N HIS A 272 13.87 16.20 -30.45
CA HIS A 272 12.53 16.83 -30.34
C HIS A 272 11.49 16.35 -31.38
N SER A 273 11.01 15.12 -31.24
CA SER A 273 9.87 14.60 -31.99
C SER A 273 8.78 14.35 -30.96
N LEU A 274 7.90 15.34 -30.86
CA LEU A 274 6.78 15.48 -29.92
C LEU A 274 5.69 14.38 -30.05
N THR A 275 5.98 13.23 -30.67
CA THR A 275 4.97 12.24 -31.06
C THR A 275 5.24 10.81 -30.61
N ASN A 276 6.44 10.45 -30.13
CA ASN A 276 6.65 9.15 -29.49
C ASN A 276 6.38 9.29 -27.99
N ARG A 277 5.11 9.18 -27.58
CA ARG A 277 4.69 9.24 -26.17
C ARG A 277 5.53 8.25 -25.35
N TYR A 278 6.52 8.75 -24.62
CA TYR A 278 7.32 7.99 -23.68
C TYR A 278 6.38 7.41 -22.61
N ARG A 279 5.89 6.20 -22.85
CA ARG A 279 5.04 5.47 -21.89
C ARG A 279 5.82 5.31 -20.58
N PRO A 280 5.22 5.60 -19.41
CA PRO A 280 5.95 5.60 -18.15
C PRO A 280 6.37 4.18 -17.75
N LEU A 281 7.45 4.10 -16.97
CA LEU A 281 7.80 2.93 -16.17
C LEU A 281 6.80 2.80 -15.02
N ASN A 282 6.13 1.65 -14.94
CA ASN A 282 5.15 1.34 -13.92
C ASN A 282 5.81 0.51 -12.82
N PHE A 283 5.83 1.04 -11.61
CA PHE A 283 6.31 0.35 -10.42
C PHE A 283 5.13 -0.05 -9.54
N VAL A 284 4.95 -1.36 -9.35
CA VAL A 284 3.91 -1.93 -8.50
C VAL A 284 4.47 -2.13 -7.10
N LEU A 285 3.90 -1.43 -6.14
CA LEU A 285 4.25 -1.51 -4.72
C LEU A 285 3.15 -2.29 -4.02
N ILE A 286 3.46 -3.48 -3.53
CA ILE A 286 2.48 -4.33 -2.83
C ILE A 286 2.39 -3.89 -1.38
N ASP A 287 1.21 -3.42 -0.98
CA ASP A 287 0.96 -2.89 0.35
C ASP A 287 -0.04 -3.76 1.11
N GLY A 288 0.51 -4.59 1.99
CA GLY A 288 -0.22 -5.50 2.85
C GLY A 288 0.73 -6.28 3.75
N THR A 289 0.18 -7.05 4.70
CA THR A 289 0.99 -7.97 5.53
C THR A 289 1.67 -9.03 4.67
N TRP A 290 2.80 -9.60 5.11
CA TRP A 290 3.54 -10.64 4.37
C TRP A 290 2.69 -11.78 3.81
N SER A 291 1.72 -12.27 4.58
CA SER A 291 0.80 -13.31 4.14
C SER A 291 -0.16 -12.84 3.03
N ASN A 292 -0.66 -11.60 3.13
CA ASN A 292 -1.56 -11.01 2.14
C ASN A 292 -0.78 -10.65 0.87
N SER A 293 0.41 -10.06 1.02
CA SER A 293 1.26 -9.63 -0.09
C SER A 293 1.66 -10.81 -0.99
N ALA A 294 1.86 -12.00 -0.42
CA ALA A 294 2.11 -13.21 -1.19
C ALA A 294 0.92 -13.60 -2.07
N ALA A 295 -0.33 -13.47 -1.58
CA ALA A 295 -1.53 -13.74 -2.36
C ALA A 295 -1.73 -12.68 -3.47
N MET A 296 -1.52 -11.41 -3.14
CA MET A 296 -1.57 -10.30 -4.09
C MET A 296 -0.54 -10.49 -5.22
N PHE A 297 0.69 -10.86 -4.87
CA PHE A 297 1.74 -11.14 -5.85
C PHE A 297 1.41 -12.35 -6.73
N ARG A 298 0.79 -13.41 -6.19
CA ARG A 298 0.29 -14.53 -7.01
C ARG A 298 -0.74 -14.07 -8.03
N ARG A 299 -1.73 -13.26 -7.64
CA ARG A 299 -2.72 -12.69 -8.56
C ARG A 299 -2.04 -11.86 -9.66
N LEU A 300 -1.03 -11.04 -9.31
CA LEU A 300 -0.27 -10.29 -10.32
C LEU A 300 0.42 -11.20 -11.34
N LYS A 301 1.00 -12.32 -10.88
CA LYS A 301 1.64 -13.30 -11.78
C LYS A 301 0.63 -14.05 -12.66
N GLU A 302 -0.50 -14.46 -12.10
CA GLU A 302 -1.59 -15.09 -12.84
C GLU A 302 -2.10 -14.17 -13.96
N GLN A 303 -2.33 -12.90 -13.64
CA GLN A 303 -2.77 -11.90 -14.62
C GLN A 303 -1.67 -11.56 -15.65
N ALA A 304 -0.40 -11.47 -15.24
CA ALA A 304 0.72 -11.30 -16.16
C ALA A 304 0.83 -12.49 -17.15
N LYS A 305 0.59 -13.72 -16.67
CA LYS A 305 0.55 -14.94 -17.50
C LYS A 305 -0.58 -14.90 -18.51
N LEU A 306 -1.77 -14.43 -18.11
CA LEU A 306 -2.90 -14.27 -19.03
C LEU A 306 -2.63 -13.19 -20.09
N LEU A 307 -1.99 -12.08 -19.72
CA LEU A 307 -1.77 -10.95 -20.62
C LEU A 307 -0.56 -11.13 -21.56
N TRP A 308 0.52 -11.75 -21.07
CA TRP A 308 1.80 -11.84 -21.78
C TRP A 308 2.31 -13.27 -22.01
N GLY A 309 1.58 -14.30 -21.55
CA GLY A 309 1.95 -15.71 -21.77
C GLY A 309 3.10 -16.23 -20.91
N GLU A 310 3.65 -15.42 -19.99
CA GLU A 310 4.78 -15.79 -19.15
C GLU A 310 4.44 -15.72 -17.65
N GLU A 311 5.00 -16.63 -16.85
CA GLU A 311 4.69 -16.71 -15.41
C GLU A 311 5.39 -15.61 -14.57
N ASP A 312 6.44 -14.98 -15.11
CA ASP A 312 7.33 -14.13 -14.33
C ASP A 312 7.17 -12.64 -14.63
N LEU A 313 6.53 -11.94 -13.70
CA LEU A 313 6.54 -10.48 -13.62
C LEU A 313 7.92 -10.00 -13.16
N PRO A 314 8.60 -9.06 -13.87
CA PRO A 314 9.89 -8.54 -13.44
C PRO A 314 9.83 -7.97 -12.03
N CYS A 315 10.67 -8.47 -11.13
CA CYS A 315 10.70 -8.04 -9.73
C CYS A 315 12.02 -7.36 -9.39
N ILE A 316 11.93 -6.27 -8.62
CA ILE A 316 13.07 -5.59 -8.00
C ILE A 316 13.05 -5.94 -6.53
N SER A 317 14.15 -6.50 -6.05
CA SER A 317 14.38 -6.70 -4.62
C SER A 317 15.27 -5.57 -4.12
N LEU A 318 14.74 -4.72 -3.25
CA LEU A 318 15.58 -3.73 -2.57
C LEU A 318 16.44 -4.49 -1.56
N ALA A 319 17.75 -4.44 -1.74
CA ALA A 319 18.68 -4.99 -0.76
C ALA A 319 18.37 -4.35 0.60
N ALA A 320 17.94 -5.17 1.55
CA ALA A 320 17.69 -4.74 2.93
C ALA A 320 19.02 -4.48 3.65
N GLY A 321 19.78 -3.47 3.21
CA GLY A 321 20.84 -2.85 4.00
C GLY A 321 20.28 -2.02 5.16
N ALA A 322 19.12 -2.39 5.69
CA ALA A 322 18.46 -1.67 6.77
C ALA A 322 19.15 -1.99 8.11
N SER A 323 19.37 -0.95 8.91
CA SER A 323 19.84 -1.02 10.30
C SER A 323 19.21 -2.20 11.05
N ALA A 324 19.98 -2.83 11.95
CA ALA A 324 19.57 -4.00 12.74
C ALA A 324 18.20 -3.83 13.44
N MET A 325 17.74 -2.61 13.64
CA MET A 325 16.42 -2.26 14.18
C MET A 325 15.22 -2.57 13.26
N HIS A 326 15.45 -2.77 11.95
CA HIS A 326 14.46 -3.15 10.93
C HIS A 326 14.68 -4.55 10.36
N LYS A 327 15.65 -5.31 10.90
CA LYS A 327 15.75 -6.73 10.59
C LYS A 327 14.57 -7.45 11.24
N LEU A 328 13.87 -8.23 10.43
CA LEU A 328 12.78 -9.11 10.85
C LEU A 328 13.26 -9.95 12.05
N ARG A 329 12.50 -9.93 13.15
CA ARG A 329 12.66 -10.89 14.25
C ARG A 329 12.07 -12.24 13.88
#